data_AF-A0AAV6LLF8-F1
#
_entry.id   AF-A0AAV6LLF8-F1
#
_cell.length_a   1.000
_cell.length_b   1.000
_cell.length_c   1.000
_cell.angle_alpha   90.00
_cell.angle_beta   90.00
_cell.angle_gamma   90.00
#
_symmetry.space_group_name_H-M   'P 1'
#
loop_
_entity.id
_entity.type
_entity.pdbx_description
1 polymer ?
#
loop_
_entity_poly.entity_id
_entity_poly.type
_entity_poly.pdbx_seq_one_letter_code
_entity_poly.pdbx_strand_id
1 'polypeptide(L)'
;MQQNACSQLEKILEDHEPINKQIELQNKELAQREKEVEKREARNEDERRKLDFEKKMNERATLEQKIADENLLRLAEDQQDGDLELKKKGDALQQDLAEKEQELKDLESLSQALRVKERKSNDEVQQALKELINGLTGQSSRATIGIKRMGDLDSKPFYIAAKRKYGKEADSKAMELCSLWDAYLRDPNWHPFKIIRGSDEEEGMDAMSLDVLLSNFVGKSPKLFIRSVLYGLLRPRF
;
A
#
# COMPACT_ATOMS: atom_id res chain seq x y z
N MET A 1 43.28 -130.22 -46.92
CA MET A 1 43.00 -128.78 -47.09
C MET A 1 42.53 -128.08 -45.80
N GLN A 2 41.83 -128.74 -44.87
CA GLN A 2 41.35 -128.11 -43.63
C GLN A 2 42.43 -127.76 -42.58
N GLN A 3 43.49 -128.57 -42.40
CA GLN A 3 44.55 -128.28 -41.40
C GLN A 3 45.33 -126.99 -41.67
N ASN A 4 45.56 -126.66 -42.95
CA ASN A 4 46.25 -125.42 -43.33
C ASN A 4 45.39 -124.18 -43.00
N ALA A 5 44.07 -124.28 -43.17
CA ALA A 5 43.14 -123.22 -42.77
C ALA A 5 43.11 -123.03 -41.24
N CYS A 6 43.16 -124.12 -40.46
CA CYS A 6 43.21 -124.04 -38.99
C CYS A 6 44.50 -123.38 -38.47
N SER A 7 45.68 -123.73 -38.99
CA SER A 7 46.94 -123.07 -38.58
C SER A 7 47.03 -121.61 -39.02
N GLN A 8 46.39 -121.22 -40.13
CA GLN A 8 46.34 -119.81 -40.53
C GLN A 8 45.42 -118.99 -39.61
N LEU A 9 44.28 -119.54 -39.20
CA LEU A 9 43.38 -118.89 -38.25
C LEU A 9 44.03 -118.70 -36.87
N GLU A 10 44.85 -119.65 -36.43
CA GLU A 10 45.56 -119.58 -35.14
C GLU A 10 46.62 -118.47 -35.12
N LYS A 11 47.43 -118.34 -36.19
CA LYS A 11 48.37 -117.22 -36.35
C LYS A 11 47.67 -115.85 -36.37
N ILE A 12 46.54 -115.77 -37.07
CA ILE A 12 45.73 -114.55 -37.10
C ILE A 12 45.25 -114.21 -35.68
N LEU A 13 44.80 -115.20 -34.89
CA LEU A 13 44.39 -114.97 -33.51
C LEU A 13 45.54 -114.46 -32.63
N GLU A 14 46.73 -115.03 -32.75
CA GLU A 14 47.93 -114.57 -32.03
C GLU A 14 48.34 -113.14 -32.41
N ASP A 15 48.32 -112.79 -33.70
CA ASP A 15 48.66 -111.44 -34.18
C ASP A 15 47.61 -110.39 -33.79
N HIS A 16 46.34 -110.78 -33.65
CA HIS A 16 45.24 -109.89 -33.26
C HIS A 16 45.20 -109.58 -31.75
N GLU A 17 45.77 -110.42 -30.89
CA GLU A 17 45.78 -110.19 -29.42
C GLU A 17 46.49 -108.88 -29.00
N PRO A 18 47.73 -108.57 -29.45
CA PRO A 18 48.39 -107.31 -29.10
C PRO A 18 47.68 -106.09 -29.71
N ILE A 19 47.11 -106.23 -30.90
CA ILE A 19 46.32 -105.18 -31.56
C ILE A 19 45.08 -104.85 -30.72
N ASN A 20 44.37 -105.85 -30.21
CA ASN A 20 43.22 -105.65 -29.34
C ASN A 20 43.60 -104.95 -28.04
N LYS A 21 44.72 -105.33 -27.41
CA LYS A 21 45.23 -104.65 -26.19
C LYS A 21 45.57 -103.19 -26.46
N GLN A 22 46.15 -102.89 -27.63
CA GLN A 22 46.44 -101.52 -28.06
C GLN A 22 45.15 -100.70 -28.28
N ILE A 23 44.14 -101.30 -28.94
CA ILE A 23 42.82 -100.68 -29.14
C ILE A 23 42.16 -100.37 -27.79
N GLU A 24 42.21 -101.30 -26.83
CA GLU A 24 41.69 -101.05 -25.48
C GLU A 24 42.39 -99.89 -24.78
N LEU A 25 43.72 -99.79 -24.91
CA LEU A 25 44.50 -98.67 -24.37
C LEU A 25 44.11 -97.34 -25.02
N GLN A 26 44.00 -97.31 -26.35
CA GLN A 26 43.57 -96.10 -27.08
C GLN A 26 42.14 -95.70 -26.73
N ASN A 27 41.22 -96.65 -26.59
CA ASN A 27 39.84 -96.39 -26.17
C ASN A 27 39.79 -95.78 -24.76
N LYS A 28 40.64 -96.26 -23.84
CA LYS A 28 40.75 -95.66 -22.49
C LYS A 28 41.31 -94.24 -22.55
N GLU A 29 42.31 -93.96 -23.38
CA GLU A 29 42.88 -92.62 -23.56
C GLU A 29 41.88 -91.65 -24.20
N LEU A 30 41.14 -92.08 -25.23
CA LEU A 30 40.08 -91.30 -25.86
C LEU A 30 38.96 -90.97 -24.87
N ALA A 31 38.50 -91.95 -24.08
CA ALA A 31 37.49 -91.70 -23.05
C ALA A 31 37.93 -90.70 -21.98
N GLN A 32 39.24 -90.63 -21.67
CA GLN A 32 39.78 -89.60 -20.77
C GLN A 32 39.81 -88.22 -21.44
N ARG A 33 40.23 -88.15 -22.71
CA ARG A 33 40.23 -86.90 -23.49
C ARG A 33 38.83 -86.34 -23.67
N GLU A 34 37.83 -87.19 -23.96
CA GLU A 34 36.42 -86.77 -24.07
C GLU A 34 35.94 -86.11 -22.78
N LYS A 35 36.20 -86.73 -21.62
CA LYS A 35 35.86 -86.14 -20.31
C LYS A 35 36.59 -84.82 -20.04
N GLU A 36 37.81 -84.67 -20.54
CA GLU A 36 38.56 -83.43 -20.38
C GLU A 36 38.01 -82.31 -21.27
N VAL A 37 37.66 -82.63 -22.52
CA VAL A 37 37.02 -81.70 -23.46
C VAL A 37 35.68 -81.22 -22.91
N GLU A 38 34.83 -82.13 -22.45
CA GLU A 38 33.53 -81.80 -21.86
C GLU A 38 33.66 -80.84 -20.66
N LYS A 39 34.63 -81.08 -19.77
CA LYS A 39 34.93 -80.16 -18.64
C LYS A 39 35.46 -78.80 -19.08
N ARG A 40 36.18 -78.73 -20.20
CA ARG A 40 36.67 -77.45 -20.75
C ARG A 40 35.55 -76.68 -21.44
N GLU A 41 34.68 -77.37 -22.19
CA GLU A 41 33.51 -76.78 -22.83
C GLU A 41 32.55 -76.18 -21.79
N ALA A 42 32.24 -76.92 -20.72
CA ALA A 42 31.42 -76.42 -19.62
C ALA A 42 32.01 -75.16 -18.97
N ARG A 43 33.33 -75.13 -18.71
CA ARG A 43 34.02 -73.95 -18.16
C ARG A 43 33.98 -72.75 -19.10
N ASN A 44 34.24 -72.96 -20.38
CA ASN A 44 34.19 -71.90 -21.39
C ASN A 44 32.78 -71.32 -21.54
N GLU A 45 31.75 -72.15 -21.43
CA GLU A 45 30.36 -71.69 -21.48
C GLU A 45 29.99 -70.83 -20.26
N ASP A 46 30.43 -71.23 -19.07
CA ASP A 46 30.25 -70.42 -17.85
C ASP A 46 31.02 -69.08 -17.92
N GLU A 47 32.25 -69.09 -18.44
CA GLU A 47 33.03 -67.86 -18.66
C GLU A 47 32.37 -66.92 -19.68
N ARG A 48 31.82 -67.46 -20.77
CA ARG A 48 31.04 -66.68 -21.74
C ARG A 48 29.83 -66.02 -21.09
N ARG A 49 29.07 -66.77 -20.28
CA ARG A 49 27.91 -66.22 -19.55
C ARG A 49 28.30 -65.10 -18.59
N LYS A 50 29.44 -65.26 -17.88
CA LYS A 50 29.98 -64.20 -17.00
C LYS A 50 30.37 -62.95 -17.76
N LEU A 51 31.10 -63.12 -18.88
CA LEU A 51 31.50 -61.99 -19.74
C LEU A 51 30.31 -61.25 -20.31
N ASP A 52 29.28 -61.96 -20.78
CA ASP A 52 28.06 -61.33 -21.31
C ASP A 52 27.28 -60.58 -20.22
N PHE A 53 27.25 -61.12 -18.99
CA PHE A 53 26.64 -60.43 -17.85
C PHE A 53 27.42 -59.16 -17.48
N GLU A 54 28.75 -59.24 -17.42
CA GLU A 54 29.61 -58.09 -17.11
C GLU A 54 29.49 -56.99 -18.16
N LYS A 55 29.45 -57.35 -19.45
CA LYS A 55 29.19 -56.40 -20.55
C LYS A 55 27.86 -55.67 -20.37
N LYS A 56 26.78 -56.42 -20.11
CA LYS A 56 25.44 -55.83 -19.87
C LYS A 56 25.42 -54.91 -18.65
N MET A 57 26.13 -55.28 -17.58
CA MET A 57 26.24 -54.43 -16.39
C MET A 57 27.01 -53.14 -16.68
N ASN A 58 28.13 -53.23 -17.40
CA ASN A 58 28.92 -52.06 -17.81
C ASN A 58 28.12 -51.15 -18.75
N GLU A 59 27.44 -51.71 -19.75
CA GLU A 59 26.56 -50.94 -20.65
C GLU A 59 25.49 -50.21 -19.85
N ARG A 60 24.80 -50.91 -18.93
CA ARG A 60 23.79 -50.31 -18.06
C ARG A 60 24.37 -49.18 -17.21
N ALA A 61 25.52 -49.39 -16.56
CA ALA A 61 26.18 -48.37 -15.76
C ALA A 61 26.55 -47.14 -16.59
N THR A 62 27.04 -47.32 -17.83
CA THR A 62 27.36 -46.17 -18.71
C THR A 62 26.13 -45.40 -19.16
N LEU A 63 25.00 -46.07 -19.38
CA LEU A 63 23.73 -45.42 -19.71
C LEU A 63 23.17 -44.66 -18.50
N GLU A 64 23.20 -45.27 -17.31
CA GLU A 64 22.78 -44.63 -16.06
C GLU A 64 23.63 -43.38 -15.77
N GLN A 65 24.95 -43.45 -15.99
CA GLN A 65 25.84 -42.29 -15.86
C GLN A 65 25.48 -41.18 -16.85
N LYS A 66 25.25 -41.49 -18.13
CA LYS A 66 24.86 -40.50 -19.14
C LYS A 66 23.54 -39.82 -18.81
N ILE A 67 22.56 -40.57 -18.31
CA ILE A 67 21.27 -40.03 -17.88
C ILE A 67 21.46 -39.09 -16.68
N ALA A 68 22.30 -39.48 -15.71
CA ALA A 68 22.61 -38.64 -14.56
C ALA A 68 23.29 -37.33 -14.97
N ASP A 69 24.27 -37.40 -15.87
CA ASP A 69 24.99 -36.24 -16.39
C ASP A 69 24.06 -35.29 -17.18
N GLU A 70 23.16 -35.83 -18.01
CA GLU A 70 22.16 -35.03 -18.74
C GLU A 70 21.17 -34.34 -17.79
N ASN A 71 20.69 -35.04 -16.77
CA ASN A 71 19.80 -34.45 -15.77
C ASN A 71 20.49 -33.34 -14.96
N LEU A 72 21.77 -33.51 -14.63
CA LEU A 72 22.55 -32.48 -13.95
C LEU A 72 22.70 -31.23 -14.83
N LEU A 73 22.94 -31.41 -16.13
CA LEU A 73 23.04 -30.30 -17.07
C LEU A 73 21.71 -29.53 -17.17
N ARG A 74 20.59 -30.23 -17.33
CA ARG A 74 19.25 -29.61 -17.38
C ARG A 74 18.94 -28.83 -16.10
N LEU A 75 19.26 -29.39 -14.93
CA LEU A 75 19.04 -28.70 -13.66
C LEU A 75 19.87 -27.42 -13.55
N ALA A 76 21.11 -27.43 -14.05
CA ALA A 76 21.97 -26.25 -14.06
C ALA A 76 21.44 -25.16 -15.01
N GLU A 77 20.95 -25.54 -16.19
CA GLU A 77 20.30 -24.63 -17.14
C GLU A 77 19.04 -24.00 -16.55
N ASP A 78 18.13 -24.83 -16.00
CA ASP A 78 16.89 -24.36 -15.36
C ASP A 78 17.18 -23.39 -14.20
N GLN A 79 18.21 -23.69 -13.40
CA GLN A 79 18.63 -22.80 -12.31
C GLN A 79 19.20 -21.49 -12.83
N GLN A 80 20.02 -21.53 -13.88
CA GLN A 80 20.61 -20.32 -14.48
C GLN A 80 19.52 -19.43 -15.10
N ASP A 81 18.57 -20.01 -15.82
CA ASP A 81 17.44 -19.28 -16.41
C ASP A 81 16.55 -18.66 -15.34
N GLY A 82 16.25 -19.40 -14.26
CA GLY A 82 15.54 -18.91 -13.10
C GLY A 82 16.23 -17.73 -12.43
N ASP A 83 17.55 -17.84 -12.17
CA ASP A 83 18.34 -16.78 -11.56
C ASP A 83 18.40 -15.52 -12.45
N LEU A 84 18.52 -15.69 -13.78
CA LEU A 84 18.49 -14.59 -14.73
C LEU A 84 17.13 -13.88 -14.76
N GLU A 85 16.03 -14.63 -14.71
CA GLU A 85 14.68 -14.06 -14.70
C GLU A 85 14.41 -13.31 -13.38
N LEU A 86 14.79 -13.90 -12.25
CA LEU A 86 14.68 -13.26 -10.93
C LEU A 86 15.50 -11.99 -10.87
N LYS A 87 16.72 -11.99 -11.41
CA LYS A 87 17.57 -10.80 -11.46
C LYS A 87 16.95 -9.69 -12.30
N LYS A 88 16.43 -10.00 -13.49
CA LYS A 88 15.72 -9.04 -14.34
C LYS A 88 14.51 -8.42 -13.63
N LYS A 89 13.71 -9.25 -12.93
CA LYS A 89 12.57 -8.78 -12.14
C LYS A 89 13.02 -7.88 -10.97
N GLY A 90 14.12 -8.24 -10.30
CA GLY A 90 14.73 -7.44 -9.24
C GLY A 90 15.17 -6.06 -9.73
N ASP A 91 15.90 -6.01 -10.85
CA ASP A 91 16.38 -4.76 -11.45
C ASP A 91 15.22 -3.85 -11.88
N ALA A 92 14.16 -4.42 -12.48
CA ALA A 92 12.97 -3.67 -12.89
C ALA A 92 12.22 -3.07 -11.70
N LEU A 93 12.04 -3.84 -10.62
CA LEU A 93 11.40 -3.33 -9.38
C LEU A 93 12.25 -2.26 -8.72
N GLN A 94 13.58 -2.39 -8.73
CA GLN A 94 14.48 -1.40 -8.16
C GLN A 94 14.43 -0.08 -8.94
N GLN A 95 14.32 -0.15 -10.28
CA GLN A 95 14.15 1.03 -11.12
C GLN A 95 12.81 1.74 -10.84
N ASP A 96 11.70 1.00 -10.82
CA ASP A 96 10.36 1.56 -10.54
C ASP A 96 10.31 2.19 -9.15
N LEU A 97 10.90 1.54 -8.15
CA LEU A 97 11.00 2.09 -6.79
C LEU A 97 11.79 3.40 -6.76
N ALA A 98 12.92 3.49 -7.47
CA ALA A 98 13.70 4.72 -7.56
C ALA A 98 12.94 5.86 -8.25
N GLU A 99 12.17 5.55 -9.30
CA GLU A 99 11.31 6.52 -9.99
C GLU A 99 10.21 7.04 -9.06
N LYS A 100 9.52 6.14 -8.33
CA LYS A 100 8.50 6.53 -7.34
C LYS A 100 9.04 7.31 -6.16
N GLU A 101 10.24 6.99 -5.67
CA GLU A 101 10.89 7.79 -4.64
C GLU A 101 11.21 9.20 -5.14
N GLN A 102 11.60 9.36 -6.40
CA GLN A 102 11.85 10.67 -6.99
C GLN A 102 10.54 11.47 -7.18
N GLU A 103 9.49 10.84 -7.73
CA GLU A 103 8.17 11.44 -7.86
C GLU A 103 7.63 11.94 -6.50
N LEU A 104 7.81 11.14 -5.43
CA LEU A 104 7.38 11.52 -4.08
C LEU A 104 8.14 12.73 -3.57
N LYS A 105 9.47 12.77 -3.74
CA LYS A 105 10.29 13.94 -3.34
C LYS A 105 9.86 15.20 -4.10
N ASP A 106 9.59 15.09 -5.39
CA ASP A 106 9.15 16.21 -6.20
C ASP A 106 7.77 16.71 -5.74
N LEU A 107 6.84 15.79 -5.44
CA LEU A 107 5.51 16.13 -4.91
C LEU A 107 5.57 16.77 -3.53
N GLU A 108 6.44 16.28 -2.64
CA GLU A 108 6.68 16.87 -1.32
C GLU A 108 7.22 18.29 -1.44
N SER A 109 8.21 18.50 -2.34
CA SER A 109 8.78 19.82 -2.60
C SER A 109 7.73 20.80 -3.12
N LEU A 110 6.86 20.34 -4.03
CA LEU A 110 5.75 21.13 -4.58
C LEU A 110 4.73 21.48 -3.49
N SER A 111 4.36 20.50 -2.66
CA SER A 111 3.43 20.69 -1.53
C SER A 111 3.96 21.73 -0.54
N GLN A 112 5.25 21.66 -0.20
CA GLN A 112 5.90 22.64 0.66
C GLN A 112 5.89 24.04 0.02
N ALA A 113 6.22 24.15 -1.27
CA ALA A 113 6.21 25.42 -2.00
C ALA A 113 4.81 26.05 -2.05
N LEU A 114 3.77 25.25 -2.31
CA LEU A 114 2.38 25.71 -2.31
C LEU A 114 1.94 26.18 -0.93
N ARG A 115 2.29 25.46 0.13
CA ARG A 115 2.00 25.87 1.51
C ARG A 115 2.64 27.21 1.86
N VAL A 116 3.87 27.44 1.40
CA VAL A 116 4.55 28.74 1.59
C VAL A 116 3.84 29.84 0.81
N LYS A 117 3.45 29.59 -0.45
CA LYS A 117 2.74 30.56 -1.29
C LYS A 117 1.37 30.92 -0.71
N GLU A 118 0.63 29.94 -0.23
CA GLU A 118 -0.67 30.14 0.41
C GLU A 118 -0.53 31.02 1.66
N ARG A 119 0.42 30.72 2.55
CA ARG A 119 0.68 31.54 3.74
C ARG A 119 1.03 32.98 3.37
N LYS A 120 1.94 33.18 2.42
CA LYS A 120 2.31 34.52 1.93
C LYS A 120 1.10 35.27 1.36
N SER A 121 0.30 34.63 0.52
CA SER A 121 -0.89 35.25 -0.06
C SER A 121 -1.93 35.59 1.00
N ASN A 122 -2.12 34.72 2.00
CA ASN A 122 -2.99 35.01 3.12
C ASN A 122 -2.47 36.18 3.96
N ASP A 123 -1.17 36.23 4.25
CA ASP A 123 -0.55 37.34 4.98
C ASP A 123 -0.70 38.67 4.23
N GLU A 124 -0.52 38.68 2.91
CA GLU A 124 -0.76 39.85 2.04
C GLU A 124 -2.22 40.32 2.11
N VAL A 125 -3.18 39.39 2.06
CA VAL A 125 -4.61 39.71 2.19
C VAL A 125 -4.93 40.28 3.57
N GLN A 126 -4.43 39.66 4.64
CA GLN A 126 -4.63 40.16 6.00
C GLN A 126 -3.98 41.53 6.20
N GLN A 127 -2.80 41.77 5.63
CA GLN A 127 -2.14 43.07 5.65
C GLN A 127 -2.97 44.13 4.90
N ALA A 128 -3.43 43.84 3.68
CA ALA A 128 -4.26 44.74 2.89
C ALA A 128 -5.58 45.09 3.61
N LEU A 129 -6.22 44.10 4.25
CA LEU A 129 -7.41 44.33 5.08
C LEU A 129 -7.10 45.26 6.26
N LYS A 130 -5.99 45.03 6.97
CA LYS A 130 -5.57 45.86 8.09
C LYS A 130 -5.26 47.29 7.66
N GLU A 131 -4.55 47.48 6.56
CA GLU A 131 -4.24 48.80 6.00
C GLU A 131 -5.50 49.54 5.56
N LEU A 132 -6.44 48.86 4.91
CA LEU A 132 -7.74 49.44 4.55
C LEU A 132 -8.51 49.91 5.79
N ILE A 133 -8.60 49.08 6.83
CA ILE A 133 -9.25 49.43 8.10
C ILE A 133 -8.57 50.65 8.73
N ASN A 134 -7.24 50.68 8.76
CA ASN A 134 -6.48 51.81 9.32
C ASN A 134 -6.69 53.10 8.52
N GLY A 135 -6.66 53.03 7.19
CA GLY A 135 -6.87 54.18 6.31
C GLY A 135 -8.27 54.78 6.45
N LEU A 136 -9.29 53.92 6.61
CA LEU A 136 -10.66 54.34 6.86
C LEU A 136 -10.83 54.92 8.28
N THR A 137 -10.26 54.29 9.31
CA THR A 137 -10.41 54.76 10.70
C THR A 137 -9.69 56.08 11.00
N GLY A 138 -8.62 56.41 10.26
CA GLY A 138 -7.88 57.67 10.39
C GLY A 138 -8.51 58.89 9.69
N GLN A 139 -9.56 58.72 8.87
CA GLN A 139 -10.21 59.83 8.16
C GLN A 139 -11.21 60.59 9.05
N SER A 140 -10.87 61.83 9.41
CA SER A 140 -11.68 62.72 10.24
C SER A 140 -12.90 63.30 9.49
N SER A 141 -14.10 62.94 9.96
CA SER A 141 -15.34 63.74 10.18
C SER A 141 -15.84 64.81 9.20
N ARG A 142 -15.29 64.95 7.99
CA ARG A 142 -15.78 65.91 6.97
C ARG A 142 -16.06 65.30 5.59
N ALA A 143 -16.11 63.97 5.49
CA ALA A 143 -16.41 63.25 4.26
C ALA A 143 -17.93 63.11 4.03
N THR A 144 -18.37 63.22 2.78
CA THR A 144 -19.76 63.02 2.32
C THR A 144 -20.30 61.62 2.64
N ILE A 145 -19.41 60.65 2.89
CA ILE A 145 -19.72 59.29 3.31
C ILE A 145 -19.17 59.07 4.72
N GLY A 146 -20.06 58.78 5.68
CA GLY A 146 -19.68 58.45 7.06
C GLY A 146 -19.28 56.98 7.20
N ILE A 147 -18.20 56.72 7.92
CA ILE A 147 -17.77 55.36 8.27
C ILE A 147 -18.49 54.94 9.54
N LYS A 148 -19.28 53.87 9.45
CA LYS A 148 -19.99 53.28 10.58
C LYS A 148 -19.32 51.99 11.00
N ARG A 149 -18.76 51.95 12.21
CA ARG A 149 -18.19 50.72 12.78
C ARG A 149 -19.31 49.84 13.30
N MET A 150 -19.34 48.58 12.86
CA MET A 150 -20.28 47.60 13.38
C MET A 150 -19.97 47.34 14.86
N GLY A 151 -20.97 47.50 15.73
CA GLY A 151 -20.82 47.36 17.19
C GLY A 151 -20.57 48.66 17.95
N ASP A 152 -20.26 49.77 17.28
CA ASP A 152 -20.11 51.07 17.94
C ASP A 152 -21.48 51.70 18.26
N LEU A 153 -21.70 52.04 19.53
CA LEU A 153 -22.92 52.70 19.99
C LEU A 153 -22.83 54.22 19.86
N ASP A 154 -23.86 54.82 19.26
CA ASP A 154 -24.09 56.27 19.37
C ASP A 154 -24.73 56.57 20.73
N SER A 155 -24.12 57.46 21.52
CA SER A 155 -24.60 57.81 22.86
C SER A 155 -25.77 58.80 22.86
N LYS A 156 -26.01 59.50 21.74
CA LYS A 156 -27.05 60.53 21.65
C LYS A 156 -28.47 60.01 21.89
N PRO A 157 -28.90 58.86 21.32
CA PRO A 157 -30.23 58.32 21.58
C PRO A 157 -30.44 57.94 23.05
N PHE A 158 -29.44 57.38 23.71
CA PHE A 158 -29.48 57.06 25.13
C PHE A 158 -29.62 58.32 25.99
N TYR A 159 -28.89 59.38 25.67
CA TYR A 159 -29.02 60.67 26.34
C TYR A 159 -30.40 61.30 26.16
N ILE A 160 -30.91 61.36 24.92
CA ILE A 160 -32.25 61.92 24.64
C ILE A 160 -33.32 61.19 25.45
N ALA A 161 -33.20 59.87 25.52
CA ALA A 161 -34.17 59.04 26.18
C ALA A 161 -34.03 59.12 27.71
N ALA A 162 -32.81 59.14 28.25
CA ALA A 162 -32.54 59.36 29.67
C ALA A 162 -33.01 60.75 30.13
N LYS A 163 -32.82 61.79 29.30
CA LYS A 163 -33.30 63.16 29.56
C LYS A 163 -34.80 63.25 29.72
N ARG A 164 -35.56 62.46 28.95
CA ARG A 164 -37.03 62.41 29.05
C ARG A 164 -37.52 61.75 30.34
N LYS A 165 -36.77 60.79 30.89
CA LYS A 165 -37.20 59.97 32.04
C LYS A 165 -36.62 60.43 33.38
N TYR A 166 -35.36 60.84 33.40
CA TYR A 166 -34.59 61.07 34.63
C TYR A 166 -34.20 62.55 34.86
N GLY A 167 -34.51 63.45 33.92
CA GLY A 167 -34.32 64.89 34.08
C GLY A 167 -32.88 65.28 34.40
N LYS A 168 -32.59 65.57 35.68
CA LYS A 168 -31.27 66.01 36.16
C LYS A 168 -30.21 64.89 36.18
N GLU A 169 -30.62 63.63 36.27
CA GLU A 169 -29.72 62.46 36.30
C GLU A 169 -29.50 61.83 34.91
N ALA A 170 -29.93 62.54 33.86
CA ALA A 170 -29.93 62.04 32.48
C ALA A 170 -28.54 61.62 31.98
N ASP A 171 -27.49 62.37 32.33
CA ASP A 171 -26.14 62.10 31.87
C ASP A 171 -25.59 60.77 32.44
N SER A 172 -25.74 60.56 33.76
CA SER A 172 -25.29 59.32 34.42
C SER A 172 -26.05 58.11 33.89
N LYS A 173 -27.38 58.22 33.80
CA LYS A 173 -28.22 57.11 33.33
C LYS A 173 -28.01 56.80 31.86
N ALA A 174 -27.73 57.80 31.02
CA ALA A 174 -27.35 57.56 29.64
C ALA A 174 -26.03 56.80 29.53
N MET A 175 -25.02 57.17 30.32
CA MET A 175 -23.71 56.52 30.31
C MET A 175 -23.77 55.06 30.80
N GLU A 176 -24.53 54.80 31.86
CA GLU A 176 -24.79 53.44 32.37
C GLU A 176 -25.46 52.57 31.29
N LEU A 177 -26.49 53.10 30.62
CA LEU A 177 -27.19 52.38 29.55
C LEU A 177 -26.31 52.15 28.32
N CYS A 178 -25.53 53.15 27.88
CA CYS A 178 -24.57 52.99 26.80
C CYS A 178 -23.55 51.89 27.10
N SER A 179 -23.01 51.86 28.32
CA SER A 179 -22.00 50.89 28.72
C SER A 179 -22.56 49.47 28.80
N LEU A 180 -23.79 49.32 29.31
CA LEU A 180 -24.48 48.04 29.35
C LEU A 180 -24.70 47.46 27.95
N TRP A 181 -25.14 48.29 27.01
CA TRP A 181 -25.33 47.88 25.63
C TRP A 181 -24.01 47.58 24.91
N ASP A 182 -22.94 48.30 25.25
CA ASP A 182 -21.61 48.05 24.68
C ASP A 182 -21.11 46.67 25.11
N ALA A 183 -21.33 46.30 26.37
CA ALA A 183 -20.99 44.97 26.90
C ALA A 183 -21.76 43.86 26.18
N TYR A 184 -23.06 44.03 25.93
CA TYR A 184 -23.86 43.05 25.19
C TYR A 184 -23.42 42.92 23.72
N LEU A 185 -23.14 44.02 23.03
CA LEU A 185 -22.68 44.00 21.63
C LEU A 185 -21.29 43.36 21.46
N ARG A 186 -20.47 43.34 22.52
CA ARG A 186 -19.15 42.70 22.53
C ARG A 186 -19.21 41.19 22.75
N ASP A 187 -20.33 40.65 23.25
CA ASP A 187 -20.48 39.22 23.46
C ASP A 187 -20.86 38.51 22.14
N PRO A 188 -19.99 37.62 21.60
CA PRO A 188 -20.28 36.89 20.37
C PRO A 188 -21.49 35.96 20.47
N ASN A 189 -21.88 35.55 21.68
CA ASN A 189 -23.02 34.68 21.94
C ASN A 189 -24.32 35.46 22.16
N TRP A 190 -24.27 36.79 22.13
CA TRP A 190 -25.45 37.61 22.26
C TRP A 190 -26.21 37.68 20.93
N HIS A 191 -27.38 37.04 20.89
CA HIS A 191 -28.26 36.99 19.74
C HIS A 191 -29.56 37.76 20.01
N PRO A 192 -29.57 39.10 19.90
CA PRO A 192 -30.74 39.92 20.24
C PRO A 192 -31.97 39.66 19.35
N PHE A 193 -31.78 39.00 18.21
CA PHE A 193 -32.86 38.55 17.34
C PHE A 193 -32.76 37.03 17.12
N LYS A 194 -33.86 36.32 17.34
CA LYS A 194 -34.05 34.94 16.84
C LYS A 194 -34.71 35.02 15.48
N ILE A 195 -34.03 34.55 14.42
CA ILE A 195 -34.65 34.43 13.09
C ILE A 195 -35.45 33.13 13.07
N ILE A 196 -36.78 33.22 13.17
CA ILE A 196 -37.67 32.07 13.02
C ILE A 196 -38.17 32.05 11.57
N ARG A 197 -37.88 30.97 10.83
CA ARG A 197 -38.50 30.72 9.52
C ARG A 197 -39.92 30.21 9.73
N GLY A 198 -40.86 31.15 9.66
CA GLY A 198 -42.26 31.02 9.21
C GLY A 198 -43.07 29.79 9.61
N SER A 199 -43.84 29.94 10.69
CA SER A 199 -45.30 29.78 10.69
C SER A 199 -45.80 30.12 12.09
N ASP A 200 -46.58 31.20 12.18
CA ASP A 200 -47.44 31.57 13.30
C ASP A 200 -46.82 31.55 14.70
N GLU A 201 -46.16 32.65 15.09
CA GLU A 201 -46.15 33.18 16.47
C GLU A 201 -45.34 34.49 16.53
N GLU A 202 -45.80 35.41 17.39
CA GLU A 202 -45.44 36.83 17.42
C GLU A 202 -43.94 37.13 17.56
N GLU A 203 -43.52 38.28 17.01
CA GLU A 203 -42.18 38.87 17.13
C GLU A 203 -41.73 38.98 18.61
N GLY A 204 -41.00 37.97 19.11
CA GLY A 204 -40.39 37.97 20.44
C GLY A 204 -38.89 38.20 20.40
N MET A 205 -38.41 39.33 20.96
CA MET A 205 -37.01 39.45 21.38
C MET A 205 -36.76 38.51 22.56
N ASP A 206 -35.49 38.14 22.79
CA ASP A 206 -35.13 37.33 23.96
C ASP A 206 -35.65 37.99 25.25
N ALA A 207 -36.37 37.23 26.09
CA ALA A 207 -37.23 37.77 27.15
C ALA A 207 -36.47 38.66 28.14
N MET A 208 -35.20 38.33 28.43
CA MET A 208 -34.31 39.16 29.26
C MET A 208 -33.96 40.51 28.62
N SER A 209 -33.84 40.56 27.28
CA SER A 209 -33.52 41.78 26.54
C SER A 209 -34.74 42.71 26.47
N LEU A 210 -35.94 42.13 26.29
CA LEU A 210 -37.20 42.88 26.27
C LEU A 210 -37.52 43.48 27.65
N ASP A 211 -37.32 42.75 28.75
CA ASP A 211 -37.59 43.22 30.11
C ASP A 211 -36.65 44.36 30.55
N VAL A 212 -35.37 44.30 30.15
CA VAL A 212 -34.39 45.38 30.38
C VAL A 212 -34.72 46.63 29.55
N LEU A 213 -35.19 46.44 28.30
CA LEU A 213 -35.65 47.52 27.42
C LEU A 213 -36.95 48.18 27.92
N LEU A 214 -37.90 47.36 28.37
CA LEU A 214 -39.21 47.78 28.89
C LEU A 214 -39.09 48.48 30.24
N SER A 215 -38.26 47.96 31.15
CA SER A 215 -38.06 48.53 32.48
C SER A 215 -37.34 49.89 32.44
N ASN A 216 -36.40 50.06 31.51
CA ASN A 216 -35.66 51.31 31.38
C ASN A 216 -36.40 52.42 30.61
N PHE A 217 -37.37 52.10 29.75
CA PHE A 217 -38.08 53.08 28.90
C PHE A 217 -39.61 52.97 28.94
N VAL A 218 -40.18 52.95 30.14
CA VAL A 218 -41.64 53.04 30.33
C VAL A 218 -42.16 54.40 29.84
N GLY A 219 -42.77 54.41 28.65
CA GLY A 219 -43.47 55.56 28.08
C GLY A 219 -43.78 55.37 26.59
N LYS A 220 -44.99 54.87 26.29
CA LYS A 220 -45.61 54.63 24.96
C LYS A 220 -44.66 54.19 23.83
N SER A 221 -44.73 52.88 23.56
CA SER A 221 -44.18 52.16 22.41
C SER A 221 -42.65 51.97 22.40
N PRO A 222 -42.13 51.03 23.23
CA PRO A 222 -40.76 50.50 23.14
C PRO A 222 -40.39 50.09 21.71
N LYS A 223 -41.37 49.57 20.96
CA LYS A 223 -41.25 49.25 19.53
C LYS A 223 -40.74 50.43 18.71
N LEU A 224 -41.17 51.68 18.98
CA LEU A 224 -40.71 52.86 18.23
C LEU A 224 -39.33 53.35 18.67
N PHE A 225 -38.94 53.16 19.93
CA PHE A 225 -37.60 53.50 20.42
C PHE A 225 -36.56 52.49 19.92
N ILE A 226 -36.88 51.19 20.01
CA ILE A 226 -36.12 50.10 19.39
C ILE A 226 -36.06 50.32 17.88
N ARG A 227 -37.17 50.67 17.21
CA ARG A 227 -37.18 51.02 15.79
C ARG A 227 -36.38 52.30 15.50
N SER A 228 -36.34 53.30 16.37
CA SER A 228 -35.56 54.53 16.16
C SER A 228 -34.07 54.33 16.39
N VAL A 229 -33.70 53.55 17.41
CA VAL A 229 -32.31 53.23 17.76
C VAL A 229 -31.78 52.21 16.73
N LEU A 230 -32.54 51.17 16.38
CA LEU A 230 -32.16 50.18 15.37
C LEU A 230 -32.36 50.62 13.92
N TYR A 231 -33.35 51.45 13.51
CA TYR A 231 -33.38 51.99 12.13
C TYR A 231 -32.39 53.16 11.95
N GLY A 232 -32.00 53.84 13.03
CA GLY A 232 -30.85 54.74 13.04
C GLY A 232 -29.51 54.00 13.00
N LEU A 233 -29.44 52.80 13.61
CA LEU A 233 -28.24 51.95 13.63
C LEU A 233 -28.11 51.01 12.40
N LEU A 234 -29.22 50.54 11.83
CA LEU A 234 -29.35 49.64 10.67
C LEU A 234 -30.28 50.26 9.62
N ARG A 235 -29.78 51.21 8.83
CA ARG A 235 -30.38 51.48 7.53
C ARG A 235 -29.74 50.51 6.53
N PRO A 236 -30.52 49.70 5.78
CA PRO A 236 -30.00 49.01 4.62
C PRO A 236 -29.45 50.04 3.63
N ARG A 237 -28.22 49.81 3.16
CA ARG A 237 -27.67 50.49 1.99
C ARG A 237 -28.64 50.32 0.82
N PHE A 238 -29.03 51.44 0.22
CA PHE A 238 -28.84 51.59 -1.22
C PHE A 238 -27.76 52.66 -1.41
#